data_AF-A0A9D7EB28-F1
#
_entry.id   AF-A0A9D7EB28-F1
#
_cell.length_a   1.000
_cell.length_b   1.000
_cell.length_c   1.000
_cell.angle_alpha   90.00
_cell.angle_beta   90.00
_cell.angle_gamma   90.00
#
_symmetry.space_group_name_H-M   'P 1'
#
loop_
_entity.id
_entity.type
_entity.pdbx_description
1 polymer ?
#
loop_
_entity_poly.entity_id
_entity_poly.type
_entity_poly.pdbx_seq_one_letter_code
_entity_poly.pdbx_strand_id
1 'polypeptide(L)'
;MRNAFLLSLFVALCNSVLAQQNDIPLQRDIYLDVERNAACRTARIHSGLKPLIQSRADLTHVMGHRPDKSRRYYWLTEVLFRRHLVQVRQREVRIDADLLLDLQLGQDFRDVSGFADTTRFYQNTRGFRVSGDLGPRFSFESSFYENQVIYPQYLWSYTRDRGVVPGQGRTKPFNGRAYDFAWATGNISWSPRRSINVQLGQGRHFVGHGYRSMLLGDNNSTYPFLKVSYLGWQDRLQYTTIHGRLQMLQRLPEENITDTLFEPSSESLFYWKPVSFHHLSVHLGPLELGLFEASVFKALDSAGARPFNALTMNPVIGLNTALNGFDGDHKQVLGIDLCVKITDKLNIYGQGVTDGPGRYGWQAGFRWFDLFGTDLHLQMEYNHASPFLYMQRDRLMNYSHTQEALAHPYGAYFDEAVAIVDYRIKEKVLLQAKVNLATYHLNGPDSLGNNFGSDILRNDLPALGPMGPLVRNLTYVDLNVSYLLNQMSNMRFTVGYWMRDLTPAPDQQNSGYLYAAFRMALFNRYYDL
;
A
#
# COMPACT_ATOMS: atom_id res chain seq x y z
N MET A 1 36.05 -25.37 -57.92
CA MET A 1 34.83 -24.56 -58.04
C MET A 1 33.87 -24.98 -56.94
N ARG A 2 33.47 -24.01 -56.09
CA ARG A 2 32.29 -23.99 -55.20
C ARG A 2 31.92 -25.27 -54.44
N ASN A 3 32.20 -25.30 -53.14
CA ASN A 3 31.14 -25.09 -52.15
C ASN A 3 31.77 -24.77 -50.79
N ALA A 4 31.43 -23.58 -50.31
CA ALA A 4 31.88 -22.97 -49.09
C ALA A 4 30.63 -22.65 -48.24
N PHE A 5 30.83 -22.53 -46.93
CA PHE A 5 29.95 -21.90 -45.95
C PHE A 5 28.60 -22.56 -45.68
N LEU A 6 28.50 -23.20 -44.51
CA LEU A 6 27.34 -23.13 -43.61
C LEU A 6 27.74 -23.73 -42.25
N LEU A 7 28.53 -22.97 -41.48
CA LEU A 7 28.76 -23.23 -40.07
C LEU A 7 28.70 -21.90 -39.29
N SER A 8 27.56 -21.23 -39.37
CA SER A 8 27.30 -19.99 -38.63
C SER A 8 25.81 -19.65 -38.61
N LEU A 9 25.01 -20.40 -37.84
CA LEU A 9 23.72 -19.90 -37.33
C LEU A 9 23.17 -20.79 -36.20
N PHE A 10 23.84 -20.82 -35.06
CA PHE A 10 23.26 -21.31 -33.80
C PHE A 10 23.57 -20.34 -32.65
N VAL A 11 23.24 -19.06 -32.86
CA VAL A 11 23.16 -18.02 -31.81
C VAL A 11 21.83 -17.27 -31.96
N ALA A 12 20.76 -18.00 -32.25
CA ALA A 12 19.41 -17.46 -32.27
C ALA A 12 18.70 -17.80 -30.96
N LEU A 13 18.56 -16.77 -30.12
CA LEU A 13 17.43 -16.58 -29.20
C LEU A 13 17.30 -17.60 -28.07
N CYS A 14 18.20 -17.54 -27.09
CA CYS A 14 17.77 -17.69 -25.69
C CYS A 14 16.93 -16.46 -25.29
N ASN A 15 15.74 -16.32 -25.87
CA ASN A 15 14.65 -15.66 -25.17
C ASN A 15 14.26 -16.62 -24.05
N SER A 16 15.00 -16.60 -22.95
CA SER A 16 14.45 -17.02 -21.68
C SER A 16 13.27 -16.08 -21.42
N VAL A 17 12.08 -16.50 -21.85
CA VAL A 17 10.83 -15.95 -21.35
C VAL A 17 10.89 -16.20 -19.85
N LEU A 18 11.38 -15.21 -19.10
CA LEU A 18 11.38 -15.22 -17.65
C LEU A 18 9.92 -15.08 -17.25
N ALA A 19 9.18 -16.18 -17.26
CA ALA A 19 7.82 -16.22 -16.79
C ALA A 19 7.84 -16.26 -15.25
N GLN A 20 8.26 -15.15 -14.66
CA GLN A 20 8.20 -14.92 -13.22
C GLN A 20 6.78 -14.40 -12.90
N GLN A 21 6.07 -15.11 -12.04
CA GLN A 21 4.68 -14.78 -11.69
C GLN A 21 4.56 -14.15 -10.30
N ASN A 22 5.68 -13.83 -9.66
CA ASN A 22 5.70 -13.10 -8.40
C ASN A 22 5.21 -11.66 -8.57
N ASP A 23 4.71 -11.11 -7.48
CA ASP A 23 4.34 -9.71 -7.39
C ASP A 23 5.59 -8.82 -7.32
N ILE A 24 5.52 -7.68 -7.99
CA ILE A 24 6.47 -6.60 -7.78
C ILE A 24 6.16 -5.98 -6.40
N PRO A 25 7.16 -5.87 -5.51
CA PRO A 25 6.93 -5.30 -4.19
C PRO A 25 6.36 -3.88 -4.27
N LEU A 26 5.33 -3.58 -3.47
CA LEU A 26 4.53 -2.32 -3.49
C LEU A 26 5.31 -1.03 -3.18
N GLN A 27 6.60 -1.10 -2.88
CA GLN A 27 7.40 0.05 -2.47
C GLN A 27 7.48 1.10 -3.57
N ARG A 28 7.29 2.36 -3.18
CA ARG A 28 7.27 3.51 -4.09
C ARG A 28 8.54 3.65 -4.90
N ASP A 29 9.70 3.38 -4.33
CA ASP A 29 11.00 3.50 -5.00
C ASP A 29 11.20 2.47 -6.12
N ILE A 30 10.68 1.25 -5.95
CA ILE A 30 10.63 0.22 -7.00
C ILE A 30 9.61 0.64 -8.06
N TYR A 31 8.42 1.06 -7.62
CA TYR A 31 7.34 1.47 -8.50
C TYR A 31 7.64 2.72 -9.32
N LEU A 32 8.48 3.63 -8.82
CA LEU A 32 8.94 4.79 -9.57
C LEU A 32 9.61 4.37 -10.88
N ASP A 33 10.44 3.33 -10.84
CA ASP A 33 11.12 2.81 -12.03
C ASP A 33 10.16 2.01 -12.93
N VAL A 34 9.24 1.23 -12.35
CA VAL A 34 8.22 0.48 -13.10
C VAL A 34 7.28 1.42 -13.86
N GLU A 35 6.79 2.45 -13.19
CA GLU A 35 5.90 3.44 -13.78
C GLU A 35 6.64 4.36 -14.76
N ARG A 36 7.93 4.64 -14.53
CA ARG A 36 8.78 5.31 -15.54
C ARG A 36 8.83 4.51 -16.83
N ASN A 37 8.97 3.19 -16.76
CA ASN A 37 8.95 2.33 -17.95
C ASN A 37 7.55 2.29 -18.59
N ALA A 38 6.49 2.35 -17.77
CA ALA A 38 5.11 2.43 -18.25
C ALA A 38 4.72 3.81 -18.82
N ALA A 39 5.50 4.87 -18.58
CA ALA A 39 5.17 6.24 -18.99
C ALA A 39 5.22 6.46 -20.52
N CYS A 40 5.90 5.59 -21.27
CA CYS A 40 5.91 5.68 -22.73
C CYS A 40 4.49 5.58 -23.29
N ARG A 41 4.14 6.46 -24.24
CA ARG A 41 2.79 6.57 -24.82
C ARG A 41 2.33 5.31 -25.53
N THR A 42 3.26 4.46 -25.96
CA THR A 42 2.98 3.17 -26.61
C THR A 42 2.92 1.99 -25.64
N ALA A 43 3.38 2.16 -24.40
CA ALA A 43 3.38 1.11 -23.40
C ALA A 43 1.94 0.75 -22.98
N ARG A 44 1.67 -0.54 -22.84
CA ARG A 44 0.35 -1.09 -22.46
C ARG A 44 0.41 -1.81 -21.11
N ILE A 45 1.12 -1.22 -20.17
CA ILE A 45 1.22 -1.73 -18.81
C ILE A 45 0.08 -1.10 -18.01
N HIS A 46 -0.83 -1.92 -17.47
CA HIS A 46 -1.95 -1.49 -16.65
C HIS A 46 -1.47 -1.17 -15.23
N SER A 47 -1.06 0.07 -14.99
CA SER A 47 -0.45 0.48 -13.71
C SER A 47 -1.47 0.91 -12.64
N GLY A 48 -2.76 0.99 -13.00
CA GLY A 48 -3.84 1.40 -12.10
C GLY A 48 -4.17 0.43 -10.96
N LEU A 49 -3.73 -0.84 -11.02
CA LEU A 49 -3.86 -1.80 -9.90
C LEU A 49 -2.50 -2.38 -9.54
N LYS A 50 -2.16 -2.34 -8.24
CA LYS A 50 -0.90 -2.85 -7.69
C LYS A 50 -1.20 -3.84 -6.55
N PRO A 51 -0.34 -4.84 -6.29
CA PRO A 51 0.93 -5.09 -6.97
C PRO A 51 0.75 -5.64 -8.39
N LEU A 52 1.75 -5.35 -9.23
CA LEU A 52 1.85 -5.81 -10.61
C LEU A 52 2.60 -7.13 -10.62
N ILE A 53 2.17 -8.05 -11.48
CA ILE A 53 2.89 -9.30 -11.70
C ILE A 53 4.13 -9.00 -12.53
N GLN A 54 5.29 -9.55 -12.16
CA GLN A 54 6.55 -9.34 -12.86
C GLN A 54 6.45 -9.60 -14.37
N SER A 55 5.75 -10.66 -14.78
CA SER A 55 5.52 -11.00 -16.20
C SER A 55 4.64 -10.01 -16.99
N ARG A 56 3.97 -9.06 -16.31
CA ARG A 56 3.07 -8.06 -16.91
C ARG A 56 3.64 -6.64 -16.88
N ALA A 57 4.88 -6.47 -16.43
CA ALA A 57 5.57 -5.18 -16.35
C ALA A 57 6.89 -5.20 -17.14
N ASP A 58 7.38 -4.02 -17.50
CA ASP A 58 8.74 -3.86 -17.98
C ASP A 58 9.67 -3.60 -16.79
N LEU A 59 10.50 -4.60 -16.49
CA LEU A 59 11.45 -4.58 -15.37
C LEU A 59 12.84 -4.09 -15.76
N THR A 60 13.00 -3.61 -16.99
CA THR A 60 14.29 -3.08 -17.47
C THR A 60 14.73 -1.91 -16.60
N HIS A 61 15.93 -1.99 -16.04
CA HIS A 61 16.46 -1.00 -15.10
C HIS A 61 15.59 -0.74 -13.86
N VAL A 62 14.73 -1.68 -13.46
CA VAL A 62 14.04 -1.65 -12.15
C VAL A 62 14.98 -2.23 -11.08
N MET A 63 14.90 -1.71 -9.86
CA MET A 63 15.67 -2.24 -8.73
C MET A 63 15.46 -3.76 -8.58
N GLY A 64 16.54 -4.50 -8.31
CA GLY A 64 16.54 -5.98 -8.29
C GLY A 64 16.67 -6.64 -9.68
N HIS A 65 16.41 -5.89 -10.76
CA HIS A 65 16.55 -6.35 -12.15
C HIS A 65 17.61 -5.58 -12.95
N ARG A 66 18.26 -4.57 -12.33
CA ARG A 66 19.35 -3.79 -12.94
C ARG A 66 20.61 -4.63 -13.13
N PRO A 67 21.34 -4.44 -14.25
CA PRO A 67 22.68 -4.97 -14.39
C PRO A 67 23.60 -4.35 -13.34
N ASP A 68 24.27 -5.19 -12.55
CA ASP A 68 25.30 -4.72 -11.62
C ASP A 68 26.58 -4.31 -12.39
N LYS A 69 26.96 -3.04 -12.26
CA LYS A 69 28.13 -2.44 -12.92
C LYS A 69 29.40 -2.50 -12.05
N SER A 70 29.32 -3.05 -10.84
CA SER A 70 30.43 -3.09 -9.88
C SER A 70 31.48 -4.11 -10.30
N ARG A 71 32.76 -3.70 -10.36
CA ARG A 71 33.81 -4.47 -11.05
C ARG A 71 34.34 -5.71 -10.30
N ARG A 72 34.29 -5.77 -8.97
CA ARG A 72 34.79 -6.93 -8.17
C ARG A 72 34.11 -7.03 -6.81
N TYR A 73 33.73 -8.26 -6.43
CA TYR A 73 33.33 -8.62 -5.07
C TYR A 73 34.14 -9.84 -4.60
N TYR A 74 34.50 -9.87 -3.32
CA TYR A 74 34.83 -11.10 -2.59
C TYR A 74 33.54 -11.83 -2.21
N TRP A 75 33.59 -13.15 -1.94
CA TRP A 75 32.38 -13.96 -1.65
C TRP A 75 31.43 -13.33 -0.62
N LEU A 76 31.93 -12.91 0.54
CA LEU A 76 31.10 -12.27 1.58
C LEU A 76 30.50 -10.94 1.11
N THR A 77 31.28 -10.13 0.39
CA THR A 77 30.80 -8.86 -0.17
C THR A 77 29.81 -9.07 -1.32
N GLU A 78 29.87 -10.20 -2.01
CA GLU A 78 28.89 -10.55 -3.04
C GLU A 78 27.52 -10.88 -2.42
N VAL A 79 27.50 -11.63 -1.32
CA VAL A 79 26.27 -11.90 -0.55
C VAL A 79 25.71 -10.60 0.03
N LEU A 80 26.56 -9.76 0.64
CA LEU A 80 26.11 -8.54 1.28
C LEU A 80 25.60 -7.50 0.28
N PHE A 81 26.23 -7.32 -0.88
CA PHE A 81 25.96 -6.17 -1.75
C PHE A 81 25.30 -6.51 -3.09
N ARG A 82 25.27 -7.78 -3.51
CA ARG A 82 24.86 -8.15 -4.87
C ARG A 82 23.78 -9.21 -4.95
N ARG A 83 23.83 -10.25 -4.13
CA ARG A 83 22.91 -11.39 -4.23
C ARG A 83 21.94 -11.44 -3.06
N HIS A 84 20.91 -12.28 -3.21
CA HIS A 84 20.12 -12.75 -2.08
C HIS A 84 21.01 -13.57 -1.13
N LEU A 85 20.64 -13.62 0.16
CA LEU A 85 21.38 -14.37 1.16
C LEU A 85 21.45 -15.86 0.80
N VAL A 86 20.31 -16.43 0.40
CA VAL A 86 20.20 -17.77 -0.17
C VAL A 86 19.63 -17.66 -1.56
N GLN A 87 20.31 -18.26 -2.53
CA GLN A 87 19.89 -18.24 -3.93
C GLN A 87 20.03 -19.64 -4.53
N VAL A 88 18.90 -20.27 -4.83
CA VAL A 88 18.83 -21.56 -5.54
C VAL A 88 18.37 -21.29 -6.96
N ARG A 89 19.12 -21.79 -7.94
CA ARG A 89 18.81 -21.71 -9.36
C ARG A 89 19.00 -23.07 -10.00
N GLN A 90 17.90 -23.73 -10.35
CA GLN A 90 17.84 -24.95 -11.15
C GLN A 90 16.93 -24.71 -12.36
N ARG A 91 16.89 -25.66 -13.31
CA ARG A 91 16.23 -25.51 -14.62
C ARG A 91 14.81 -24.93 -14.54
N GLU A 92 14.02 -25.36 -13.56
CA GLU A 92 12.63 -24.93 -13.36
C GLU A 92 12.37 -24.43 -11.94
N VAL A 93 13.39 -24.31 -11.10
CA VAL A 93 13.22 -23.90 -9.70
C VAL A 93 14.13 -22.73 -9.43
N ARG A 94 13.54 -21.61 -9.02
CA ARG A 94 14.26 -20.47 -8.47
C ARG A 94 13.72 -20.22 -7.09
N ILE A 95 14.59 -20.17 -6.10
CA ILE A 95 14.21 -19.81 -4.73
C ILE A 95 15.22 -18.78 -4.25
N ASP A 96 14.69 -17.72 -3.64
CA ASP A 96 15.44 -16.66 -3.00
C ASP A 96 14.98 -16.56 -1.55
N ALA A 97 15.92 -16.42 -0.62
CA ALA A 97 15.60 -16.11 0.76
C ALA A 97 16.57 -15.07 1.32
N ASP A 98 16.03 -14.11 2.05
CA ASP A 98 16.74 -13.02 2.68
C ASP A 98 16.30 -12.86 4.14
N LEU A 99 17.26 -12.51 5.01
CA LEU A 99 16.94 -11.93 6.31
C LEU A 99 16.59 -10.46 6.12
N LEU A 100 15.56 -9.99 6.81
CA LEU A 100 15.09 -8.61 6.74
C LEU A 100 15.47 -7.88 8.02
N LEU A 101 16.04 -6.70 7.87
CA LEU A 101 16.41 -5.84 9.00
C LEU A 101 15.98 -4.39 8.70
N ASP A 102 15.39 -3.76 9.70
CA ASP A 102 15.16 -2.31 9.73
C ASP A 102 15.52 -1.79 11.12
N LEU A 103 16.71 -1.21 11.22
CA LEU A 103 17.25 -0.65 12.45
C LEU A 103 17.30 0.87 12.27
N GLN A 104 16.57 1.59 13.11
CA GLN A 104 16.50 3.04 13.05
C GLN A 104 16.65 3.64 14.44
N LEU A 105 17.44 4.71 14.51
CA LEU A 105 17.70 5.49 15.71
C LEU A 105 17.52 6.96 15.35
N GLY A 106 16.84 7.70 16.22
CA GLY A 106 16.63 9.13 16.01
C GLY A 106 16.20 9.86 17.28
N GLN A 107 16.11 11.17 17.16
CA GLN A 107 15.74 12.06 18.25
C GLN A 107 14.79 13.16 17.76
N ASP A 108 13.75 13.46 18.55
CA ASP A 108 12.88 14.62 18.38
C ASP A 108 13.51 15.84 19.05
N PHE A 109 13.70 16.91 18.29
CA PHE A 109 14.23 18.19 18.79
C PHE A 109 13.14 19.24 19.03
N ARG A 110 11.88 18.94 18.69
CA ARG A 110 10.75 19.86 18.84
C ARG A 110 9.72 19.41 19.87
N ASP A 111 9.93 18.25 20.48
CA ASP A 111 9.09 17.76 21.55
C ASP A 111 9.29 18.59 22.83
N VAL A 112 8.18 19.08 23.39
CA VAL A 112 8.12 19.92 24.59
C VAL A 112 7.49 19.20 25.79
N SER A 113 7.17 17.90 25.67
CA SER A 113 6.44 17.15 26.70
C SER A 113 7.23 16.89 27.99
N GLY A 114 8.53 17.24 28.03
CA GLY A 114 9.34 17.28 29.25
C GLY A 114 9.84 15.92 29.76
N PHE A 115 9.51 14.80 29.10
CA PHE A 115 10.03 13.48 29.45
C PHE A 115 11.16 13.05 28.52
N ALA A 116 12.15 12.31 29.03
CA ALA A 116 13.34 11.92 28.25
C ALA A 116 13.09 10.76 27.26
N ASP A 117 11.98 10.03 27.42
CA ASP A 117 11.57 8.90 26.61
C ASP A 117 10.67 9.32 25.43
N THR A 118 10.08 10.51 25.46
CA THR A 118 9.24 11.06 24.40
C THR A 118 10.06 11.58 23.21
N THR A 119 11.30 12.02 23.47
CA THR A 119 12.21 12.58 22.46
C THR A 119 12.98 11.52 21.68
N ARG A 120 12.81 10.22 21.95
CA ARG A 120 13.59 9.14 21.31
C ARG A 120 12.78 8.44 20.23
N PHE A 121 13.43 8.19 19.09
CA PHE A 121 12.93 7.29 18.06
C PHE A 121 13.83 6.04 18.03
N TYR A 122 13.23 4.88 18.20
CA TYR A 122 13.93 3.59 18.08
C TYR A 122 13.06 2.64 17.29
N GLN A 123 13.63 1.95 16.32
CA GLN A 123 12.97 0.83 15.66
C GLN A 123 13.96 -0.30 15.44
N ASN A 124 13.52 -1.50 15.80
CA ASN A 124 14.20 -2.75 15.54
C ASN A 124 13.22 -3.72 14.91
N THR A 125 13.28 -3.82 13.60
CA THR A 125 12.54 -4.80 12.82
C THR A 125 13.47 -5.92 12.41
N ARG A 126 13.01 -7.16 12.62
CA ARG A 126 13.67 -8.39 12.22
C ARG A 126 12.68 -9.24 11.44
N GLY A 127 13.16 -9.91 10.42
CA GLY A 127 12.28 -10.71 9.59
C GLY A 127 13.01 -11.61 8.62
N PHE A 128 12.23 -12.25 7.77
CA PHE A 128 12.73 -12.98 6.62
C PHE A 128 11.75 -12.84 5.46
N ARG A 129 12.28 -13.00 4.24
CA ARG A 129 11.52 -13.12 3.01
C ARG A 129 11.98 -14.35 2.28
N VAL A 130 11.04 -15.12 1.76
CA VAL A 130 11.28 -16.24 0.85
C VAL A 130 10.41 -16.04 -0.37
N SER A 131 10.98 -16.11 -1.55
CA SER A 131 10.23 -16.12 -2.81
C SER A 131 10.73 -17.22 -3.72
N GLY A 132 9.88 -17.69 -4.61
CA GLY A 132 10.28 -18.67 -5.59
C GLY A 132 9.41 -18.72 -6.82
N ASP A 133 9.99 -19.24 -7.89
CA ASP A 133 9.34 -19.58 -9.15
C ASP A 133 9.50 -21.09 -9.37
N LEU A 134 8.37 -21.80 -9.52
CA LEU A 134 8.31 -23.21 -9.86
C LEU A 134 7.76 -23.33 -11.29
N GLY A 135 8.66 -23.53 -12.24
CA GLY A 135 8.38 -23.47 -13.66
C GLY A 135 7.95 -22.07 -14.11
N PRO A 136 7.26 -21.96 -15.26
CA PRO A 136 6.86 -20.66 -15.82
C PRO A 136 5.50 -20.14 -15.34
N ARG A 137 4.75 -20.94 -14.56
CA ARG A 137 3.32 -20.68 -14.25
C ARG A 137 3.02 -20.53 -12.77
N PHE A 138 3.91 -20.96 -11.89
CA PHE A 138 3.67 -20.95 -10.46
C PHE A 138 4.78 -20.19 -9.76
N SER A 139 4.41 -19.25 -8.91
CA SER A 139 5.32 -18.55 -8.04
C SER A 139 4.72 -18.41 -6.66
N PHE A 140 5.56 -18.21 -5.66
CA PHE A 140 5.12 -17.96 -4.29
C PHE A 140 6.04 -16.95 -3.62
N GLU A 141 5.50 -16.27 -2.63
CA GLU A 141 6.24 -15.38 -1.75
C GLU A 141 5.70 -15.48 -0.33
N SER A 142 6.58 -15.36 0.66
CA SER A 142 6.22 -15.20 2.06
C SER A 142 7.23 -14.31 2.76
N SER A 143 6.75 -13.40 3.61
CA SER A 143 7.58 -12.57 4.48
C SER A 143 6.96 -12.47 5.86
N PHE A 144 7.83 -12.38 6.87
CA PHE A 144 7.44 -12.16 8.26
C PHE A 144 8.28 -11.05 8.86
N TYR A 145 7.65 -10.22 9.70
CA TYR A 145 8.27 -9.09 10.37
C TYR A 145 7.87 -9.08 11.84
N GLU A 146 8.85 -9.00 12.73
CA GLU A 146 8.69 -8.67 14.15
C GLU A 146 9.35 -7.32 14.41
N ASN A 147 8.71 -6.48 15.21
CA ASN A 147 9.06 -5.07 15.35
C ASN A 147 8.98 -4.65 16.82
N GLN A 148 10.01 -3.96 17.27
CA GLN A 148 10.04 -3.27 18.56
C GLN A 148 10.33 -1.80 18.31
N VAL A 149 9.41 -0.91 18.69
CA VAL A 149 9.46 0.50 18.29
C VAL A 149 9.12 1.44 19.44
N ILE A 150 9.88 2.53 19.57
CA ILE A 150 9.51 3.73 20.32
C ILE A 150 9.20 4.81 19.30
N TYR A 151 7.93 5.22 19.28
CA TYR A 151 7.43 6.21 18.32
C TYR A 151 7.44 7.63 18.87
N PRO A 152 7.48 8.61 17.95
CA PRO A 152 7.11 10.00 18.20
C PRO A 152 5.81 10.17 18.95
N GLN A 153 5.62 11.27 19.67
CA GLN A 153 4.39 11.48 20.44
C GLN A 153 3.11 11.40 19.59
N TYR A 154 3.12 11.97 18.38
CA TYR A 154 1.96 11.94 17.50
C TYR A 154 1.65 10.52 16.98
N LEU A 155 2.67 9.76 16.53
CA LEU A 155 2.50 8.37 16.09
C LEU A 155 2.15 7.45 17.26
N TRP A 156 2.74 7.68 18.43
CA TRP A 156 2.43 6.94 19.64
C TRP A 156 0.97 7.13 20.04
N SER A 157 0.47 8.37 19.98
CA SER A 157 -0.94 8.69 20.25
C SER A 157 -1.86 8.05 19.20
N TYR A 158 -1.52 8.17 17.91
CA TYR A 158 -2.25 7.50 16.83
C TYR A 158 -2.34 5.98 17.08
N THR A 159 -1.21 5.33 17.38
CA THR A 159 -1.14 3.88 17.60
C THR A 159 -1.88 3.46 18.86
N ARG A 160 -1.83 4.26 19.93
CA ARG A 160 -2.61 4.02 21.15
C ARG A 160 -4.10 4.06 20.86
N ASP A 161 -4.55 5.10 20.14
CA ASP A 161 -5.97 5.36 19.91
C ASP A 161 -6.58 4.37 18.90
N ARG A 162 -5.78 3.87 17.94
CA ARG A 162 -6.23 2.90 16.93
C ARG A 162 -5.89 1.44 17.26
N GLY A 163 -4.93 1.18 18.14
CA GLY A 163 -4.41 -0.16 18.47
C GLY A 163 -3.53 -0.78 17.37
N VAL A 164 -3.16 -0.01 16.35
CA VAL A 164 -2.42 -0.45 15.16
C VAL A 164 -1.38 0.61 14.77
N VAL A 165 -0.26 0.18 14.20
CA VAL A 165 0.71 1.09 13.58
C VAL A 165 0.29 1.37 12.14
N PRO A 166 0.37 2.63 11.65
CA PRO A 166 0.04 2.99 10.28
C PRO A 166 0.58 2.01 9.23
N GLY A 167 -0.33 1.34 8.53
CA GLY A 167 -0.02 0.37 7.49
C GLY A 167 0.81 -0.82 7.97
N GLN A 168 0.64 -1.26 9.22
CA GLN A 168 1.40 -2.37 9.82
C GLN A 168 0.48 -3.25 10.68
N GLY A 169 1.01 -3.87 11.74
CA GLY A 169 0.28 -4.83 12.56
C GLY A 169 -0.37 -4.22 13.80
N ARG A 170 -1.28 -4.98 14.41
CA ARG A 170 -1.83 -4.71 15.75
C ARG A 170 -0.69 -4.71 16.77
N THR A 171 -0.74 -3.76 17.72
CA THR A 171 0.30 -3.61 18.73
C THR A 171 -0.06 -4.18 20.08
N LYS A 172 0.98 -4.47 20.87
CA LYS A 172 0.91 -4.65 22.32
C LYS A 172 1.90 -3.69 22.98
N PRO A 173 1.59 -3.13 24.16
CA PRO A 173 2.55 -2.37 24.95
C PRO A 173 3.75 -3.24 25.32
N PHE A 174 4.94 -2.65 25.31
CA PHE A 174 6.19 -3.31 25.65
C PHE A 174 7.11 -2.32 26.38
N ASN A 175 7.68 -2.74 27.51
CA ASN A 175 8.70 -1.99 28.26
C ASN A 175 8.42 -0.47 28.37
N GLY A 176 7.29 -0.10 28.98
CA GLY A 176 6.86 1.29 29.08
C GLY A 176 6.19 1.79 27.80
N ARG A 177 6.81 2.78 27.13
CA ARG A 177 6.26 3.47 25.95
C ARG A 177 6.42 2.70 24.64
N ALA A 178 7.27 1.68 24.60
CA ALA A 178 7.53 0.96 23.36
C ALA A 178 6.32 0.10 22.95
N TYR A 179 6.21 -0.16 21.66
CA TYR A 179 5.27 -1.12 21.10
C TYR A 179 6.04 -2.30 20.53
N ASP A 180 5.48 -3.48 20.73
CA ASP A 180 5.88 -4.71 20.07
C ASP A 180 4.72 -5.16 19.16
N PHE A 181 5.05 -5.51 17.91
CA PHE A 181 4.07 -6.00 16.95
C PHE A 181 4.73 -6.82 15.85
N ALA A 182 3.94 -7.71 15.26
CA ALA A 182 4.35 -8.52 14.14
C ALA A 182 3.27 -8.58 13.06
N TRP A 183 3.70 -8.84 11.84
CA TRP A 183 2.80 -9.06 10.71
C TRP A 183 3.49 -9.89 9.64
N ALA A 184 2.68 -10.48 8.77
CA ALA A 184 3.14 -11.32 7.67
C ALA A 184 2.47 -10.93 6.36
N THR A 185 3.18 -11.19 5.27
CA THR A 185 2.65 -11.22 3.92
C THR A 185 2.99 -12.54 3.28
N GLY A 186 2.20 -12.93 2.30
CA GLY A 186 2.58 -14.02 1.43
C GLY A 186 1.48 -14.32 0.45
N ASN A 187 1.85 -14.85 -0.71
CA ASN A 187 0.89 -15.31 -1.69
C ASN A 187 1.45 -16.46 -2.50
N ILE A 188 0.52 -17.14 -3.14
CA ILE A 188 0.79 -18.08 -4.21
C ILE A 188 0.16 -17.48 -5.47
N SER A 189 0.89 -17.50 -6.57
CA SER A 189 0.51 -16.93 -7.86
C SER A 189 0.55 -18.00 -8.94
N TRP A 190 -0.59 -18.24 -9.57
CA TRP A 190 -0.75 -19.24 -10.61
C TRP A 190 -1.28 -18.62 -11.90
N SER A 191 -0.49 -18.71 -12.97
CA SER A 191 -0.82 -18.22 -14.31
C SER A 191 -1.01 -19.41 -15.26
N PRO A 192 -2.20 -20.06 -15.30
CA PRO A 192 -2.45 -21.19 -16.20
C PRO A 192 -2.27 -20.82 -17.68
N ARG A 193 -2.54 -19.56 -18.01
CA ARG A 193 -2.31 -18.94 -19.32
C ARG A 193 -1.73 -17.55 -19.08
N ARG A 194 -1.01 -16.98 -20.06
CA ARG A 194 -0.50 -15.59 -19.96
C ARG A 194 -1.61 -14.57 -19.64
N SER A 195 -2.81 -14.79 -20.17
CA SER A 195 -3.97 -13.92 -19.97
C SER A 195 -4.71 -14.10 -18.65
N ILE A 196 -4.46 -15.16 -17.88
CA ILE A 196 -5.21 -15.45 -16.64
C ILE A 196 -4.21 -15.65 -15.50
N ASN A 197 -4.38 -14.92 -14.41
CA ASN A 197 -3.65 -15.13 -13.18
C ASN A 197 -4.62 -15.26 -12.00
N VAL A 198 -4.31 -16.19 -11.10
CA VAL A 198 -5.03 -16.42 -9.85
C VAL A 198 -4.02 -16.33 -8.72
N GLN A 199 -4.32 -15.53 -7.70
CA GLN A 199 -3.51 -15.39 -6.50
C GLN A 199 -4.34 -15.65 -5.25
N LEU A 200 -3.77 -16.38 -4.31
CA LEU A 200 -4.32 -16.60 -2.98
C LEU A 200 -3.25 -16.23 -1.96
N GLY A 201 -3.59 -15.44 -0.96
CA GLY A 201 -2.60 -15.02 0.02
C GLY A 201 -3.11 -14.03 1.06
N GLN A 202 -2.16 -13.40 1.74
CA GLN A 202 -2.34 -12.30 2.66
C GLN A 202 -1.44 -11.14 2.27
N GLY A 203 -2.02 -9.99 2.00
CA GLY A 203 -1.31 -8.86 1.42
C GLY A 203 -2.15 -7.60 1.35
N ARG A 204 -1.72 -6.67 0.51
CA ARG A 204 -2.38 -5.38 0.28
C ARG A 204 -2.47 -5.11 -1.20
N HIS A 205 -3.38 -4.23 -1.56
CA HIS A 205 -3.57 -3.78 -2.92
C HIS A 205 -3.66 -2.26 -2.93
N PHE A 206 -3.35 -1.67 -4.07
CA PHE A 206 -3.47 -0.25 -4.30
C PHE A 206 -4.12 -0.02 -5.66
N VAL A 207 -5.13 0.84 -5.72
CA VAL A 207 -5.81 1.25 -6.95
C VAL A 207 -5.53 2.71 -7.21
N GLY A 208 -4.90 3.02 -8.33
CA GLY A 208 -4.60 4.37 -8.80
C GLY A 208 -3.17 4.58 -9.27
N HIS A 209 -2.96 5.80 -9.76
CA HIS A 209 -1.65 6.26 -10.23
C HIS A 209 -0.97 7.25 -9.26
N GLY A 210 -1.70 7.68 -8.22
CA GLY A 210 -1.23 8.64 -7.21
C GLY A 210 -0.24 8.09 -6.17
N TYR A 211 0.19 8.99 -5.28
CA TYR A 211 0.86 8.64 -4.02
C TYR A 211 -0.16 8.12 -3.01
N ARG A 212 -1.34 8.77 -2.96
CA ARG A 212 -2.50 8.29 -2.23
C ARG A 212 -3.49 7.61 -3.17
N SER A 213 -4.46 6.92 -2.60
CA SER A 213 -5.62 6.43 -3.33
C SER A 213 -6.90 6.88 -2.65
N MET A 214 -7.88 7.31 -3.46
CA MET A 214 -9.26 7.55 -3.03
C MET A 214 -10.15 6.31 -3.19
N LEU A 215 -9.61 5.19 -3.66
CA LEU A 215 -10.38 3.97 -3.98
C LEU A 215 -9.96 2.79 -3.09
N LEU A 216 -8.67 2.47 -3.09
CA LEU A 216 -8.06 1.41 -2.28
C LEU A 216 -6.56 1.71 -2.16
N GLY A 217 -6.09 1.95 -0.95
CA GLY A 217 -4.69 2.22 -0.60
C GLY A 217 -4.03 1.05 0.11
N ASP A 218 -2.69 1.13 0.22
CA ASP A 218 -1.82 0.16 0.91
C ASP A 218 -1.38 0.65 2.31
N ASN A 219 -2.05 1.68 2.83
CA ASN A 219 -1.83 2.29 4.15
C ASN A 219 -2.51 1.56 5.31
N ASN A 220 -3.15 0.42 5.05
CA ASN A 220 -3.77 -0.46 6.04
C ASN A 220 -2.92 -1.72 6.29
N SER A 221 -3.28 -2.49 7.31
CA SER A 221 -2.68 -3.81 7.54
C SER A 221 -3.04 -4.84 6.45
N THR A 222 -2.32 -5.98 6.43
CA THR A 222 -2.52 -7.01 5.40
C THR A 222 -3.79 -7.82 5.65
N TYR A 223 -4.54 -8.13 4.60
CA TYR A 223 -5.75 -8.94 4.67
C TYR A 223 -5.66 -10.18 3.77
N PRO A 224 -6.33 -11.28 4.13
CA PRO A 224 -6.41 -12.46 3.27
C PRO A 224 -7.28 -12.18 2.04
N PHE A 225 -6.84 -12.67 0.88
CA PHE A 225 -7.49 -12.42 -0.40
C PHE A 225 -7.38 -13.60 -1.38
N LEU A 226 -8.39 -13.69 -2.25
CA LEU A 226 -8.37 -14.41 -3.52
C LEU A 226 -8.49 -13.36 -4.64
N LYS A 227 -7.47 -13.25 -5.49
CA LYS A 227 -7.43 -12.32 -6.63
C LYS A 227 -7.45 -13.11 -7.94
N VAL A 228 -8.30 -12.71 -8.87
CA VAL A 228 -8.34 -13.26 -10.23
C VAL A 228 -8.20 -12.11 -11.21
N SER A 229 -7.24 -12.22 -12.15
CA SER A 229 -6.95 -11.16 -13.11
C SER A 229 -6.85 -11.69 -14.54
N TYR A 230 -7.63 -11.09 -15.43
CA TYR A 230 -7.72 -11.39 -16.85
C TYR A 230 -7.14 -10.26 -17.72
N LEU A 231 -6.27 -10.60 -18.66
CA LEU A 231 -5.82 -9.71 -19.73
C LEU A 231 -6.50 -10.09 -21.06
N GLY A 232 -7.14 -9.10 -21.67
CA GLY A 232 -7.86 -9.23 -22.93
C GLY A 232 -7.38 -8.22 -23.98
N TRP A 233 -7.90 -8.37 -25.20
CA TRP A 233 -7.70 -7.42 -26.30
C TRP A 233 -6.22 -7.05 -26.56
N GLN A 234 -5.34 -8.05 -26.64
CA GLN A 234 -3.89 -7.86 -26.85
C GLN A 234 -3.28 -6.93 -25.78
N ASP A 235 -3.54 -7.25 -24.50
CA ASP A 235 -3.04 -6.55 -23.31
C ASP A 235 -3.54 -5.09 -23.19
N ARG A 236 -4.66 -4.74 -23.84
CA ARG A 236 -5.30 -3.42 -23.71
C ARG A 236 -6.38 -3.36 -22.65
N LEU A 237 -6.88 -4.51 -22.21
CA LEU A 237 -7.93 -4.61 -21.21
C LEU A 237 -7.42 -5.49 -20.08
N GLN A 238 -7.53 -5.02 -18.84
CA GLN A 238 -7.30 -5.79 -17.64
C GLN A 238 -8.53 -5.74 -16.75
N TYR A 239 -9.06 -6.92 -16.42
CA TYR A 239 -10.13 -7.04 -15.45
C TYR A 239 -9.66 -7.85 -14.25
N THR A 240 -9.81 -7.30 -13.04
CA THR A 240 -9.37 -7.95 -11.81
C THR A 240 -10.48 -7.94 -10.77
N THR A 241 -10.73 -9.10 -10.16
CA THR A 241 -11.61 -9.28 -9.00
C THR A 241 -10.76 -9.67 -7.80
N ILE A 242 -11.05 -9.12 -6.63
CA ILE A 242 -10.38 -9.46 -5.38
C ILE A 242 -11.46 -9.70 -4.32
N HIS A 243 -11.53 -10.92 -3.82
CA HIS A 243 -12.41 -11.29 -2.71
C HIS A 243 -11.58 -11.45 -1.46
N GLY A 244 -11.96 -10.81 -0.36
CA GLY A 244 -11.18 -10.82 0.86
C GLY A 244 -12.02 -10.85 2.12
N ARG A 245 -11.32 -10.91 3.26
CA ARG A 245 -11.91 -10.78 4.58
C ARG A 245 -11.21 -9.66 5.33
N LEU A 246 -11.99 -8.67 5.74
CA LEU A 246 -11.53 -7.57 6.57
C LEU A 246 -11.97 -7.78 8.02
N GLN A 247 -11.36 -7.04 8.94
CA GLN A 247 -11.70 -7.08 10.36
C GLN A 247 -11.63 -5.70 11.01
N MET A 248 -12.29 -5.54 12.14
CA MET A 248 -12.15 -4.39 13.04
C MET A 248 -11.49 -4.84 14.33
N LEU A 249 -10.73 -3.96 14.99
CA LEU A 249 -10.10 -4.27 16.28
C LEU A 249 -11.09 -4.11 17.45
N GLN A 250 -12.33 -4.57 17.25
CA GLN A 250 -13.35 -4.69 18.28
C GLN A 250 -13.62 -6.18 18.50
N ARG A 251 -13.54 -6.62 19.76
CA ARG A 251 -13.79 -7.99 20.17
C ARG A 251 -15.30 -8.30 20.09
N LEU A 252 -15.64 -9.50 19.66
CA LEU A 252 -16.98 -10.05 19.84
C LEU A 252 -17.28 -10.18 21.33
N PRO A 253 -18.50 -9.87 21.80
CA PRO A 253 -18.90 -10.14 23.18
C PRO A 253 -18.76 -11.63 23.51
N GLU A 254 -18.22 -11.97 24.68
CA GLU A 254 -18.03 -13.37 25.13
C GLU A 254 -19.35 -14.17 25.14
N GLU A 255 -20.48 -13.50 25.38
CA GLU A 255 -21.82 -14.09 25.42
C GLU A 255 -22.33 -14.61 24.06
N ASN A 256 -21.76 -14.14 22.95
CA ASN A 256 -22.15 -14.53 21.58
C ASN A 256 -21.32 -15.71 21.02
N ILE A 257 -20.42 -16.29 21.83
CA ILE A 257 -19.68 -17.50 21.47
C ILE A 257 -20.49 -18.71 21.98
N THR A 258 -21.64 -18.97 21.35
CA THR A 258 -22.50 -20.12 21.68
C THR A 258 -22.11 -21.40 20.95
N ASP A 259 -20.89 -21.50 20.42
CA ASP A 259 -20.44 -22.71 19.73
C ASP A 259 -19.74 -23.66 20.72
N THR A 260 -20.50 -24.63 21.22
CA THR A 260 -20.05 -25.69 22.13
C THR A 260 -19.08 -26.69 21.49
N LEU A 261 -18.62 -26.45 20.24
CA LEU A 261 -17.69 -27.31 19.51
C LEU A 261 -16.24 -26.84 19.52
N PHE A 262 -15.96 -25.66 20.09
CA PHE A 262 -14.60 -25.17 20.30
C PHE A 262 -14.49 -24.67 21.74
N GLU A 263 -13.49 -25.16 22.49
CA GLU A 263 -13.16 -24.59 23.80
C GLU A 263 -13.05 -23.06 23.70
N PRO A 264 -13.42 -22.31 24.75
CA PRO A 264 -13.24 -20.87 24.78
C PRO A 264 -11.79 -20.52 24.44
N SER A 265 -11.60 -20.03 23.22
CA SER A 265 -10.32 -19.54 22.72
C SER A 265 -9.80 -18.46 23.66
N SER A 266 -8.54 -18.55 24.09
CA SER A 266 -7.88 -17.54 24.92
C SER A 266 -7.83 -16.15 24.26
N GLU A 267 -8.09 -16.07 22.95
CA GLU A 267 -8.31 -14.82 22.22
C GLU A 267 -9.75 -14.73 21.70
N SER A 268 -10.49 -13.73 22.16
CA SER A 268 -11.79 -13.37 21.57
C SER A 268 -11.63 -13.03 20.09
N LEU A 269 -12.51 -13.58 19.26
CA LEU A 269 -12.59 -13.24 17.84
C LEU A 269 -12.95 -11.76 17.66
N PHE A 270 -12.40 -11.15 16.60
CA PHE A 270 -12.71 -9.79 16.18
C PHE A 270 -13.91 -9.77 15.22
N TYR A 271 -14.65 -8.67 15.20
CA TYR A 271 -15.65 -8.44 14.15
C TYR A 271 -14.99 -8.48 12.77
N TRP A 272 -15.56 -9.24 11.85
CA TRP A 272 -15.06 -9.40 10.49
C TRP A 272 -16.15 -9.15 9.45
N LYS A 273 -15.71 -8.80 8.24
CA LYS A 273 -16.58 -8.45 7.12
C LYS A 273 -15.97 -8.93 5.79
N PRO A 274 -16.69 -9.70 4.98
CA PRO A 274 -16.28 -10.01 3.62
C PRO A 274 -16.23 -8.75 2.76
N VAL A 275 -15.31 -8.73 1.81
CA VAL A 275 -15.18 -7.64 0.84
C VAL A 275 -14.98 -8.19 -0.57
N SER A 276 -15.55 -7.51 -1.56
CA SER A 276 -15.24 -7.71 -2.98
C SER A 276 -14.72 -6.40 -3.56
N PHE A 277 -13.65 -6.45 -4.34
CA PHE A 277 -13.14 -5.34 -5.14
C PHE A 277 -13.11 -5.75 -6.60
N HIS A 278 -13.52 -4.83 -7.47
CA HIS A 278 -13.50 -4.98 -8.92
C HIS A 278 -12.73 -3.81 -9.52
N HIS A 279 -11.81 -4.11 -10.44
CA HIS A 279 -11.09 -3.10 -11.21
C HIS A 279 -11.05 -3.50 -12.68
N LEU A 280 -11.57 -2.63 -13.54
CA LEU A 280 -11.53 -2.78 -15.00
C LEU A 280 -10.74 -1.63 -15.59
N SER A 281 -9.54 -1.91 -16.12
CA SER A 281 -8.68 -0.93 -16.78
C SER A 281 -8.59 -1.18 -18.28
N VAL A 282 -8.64 -0.10 -19.07
CA VAL A 282 -8.56 -0.13 -20.53
C VAL A 282 -7.58 0.93 -21.04
N HIS A 283 -6.68 0.53 -21.94
CA HIS A 283 -5.78 1.42 -22.67
C HIS A 283 -6.41 1.88 -23.99
N LEU A 284 -6.65 3.20 -24.10
CA LEU A 284 -7.17 3.90 -25.26
C LEU A 284 -6.09 4.84 -25.83
N GLY A 285 -5.03 4.24 -26.39
CA GLY A 285 -3.85 4.98 -26.83
C GLY A 285 -3.01 5.44 -25.62
N PRO A 286 -2.74 6.75 -25.44
CA PRO A 286 -2.00 7.26 -24.29
C PRO A 286 -2.83 7.37 -22.99
N LEU A 287 -4.14 7.11 -23.05
CA LEU A 287 -5.05 7.14 -21.92
C LEU A 287 -5.22 5.72 -21.35
N GLU A 288 -4.96 5.55 -20.06
CA GLU A 288 -5.45 4.43 -19.24
C GLU A 288 -6.69 4.92 -18.48
N LEU A 289 -7.82 4.21 -18.63
CA LEU A 289 -9.06 4.48 -17.91
C LEU A 289 -9.45 3.24 -17.10
N GLY A 290 -9.67 3.44 -15.80
CA GLY A 290 -10.08 2.43 -14.84
C GLY A 290 -11.47 2.70 -14.26
N LEU A 291 -12.25 1.64 -14.10
CA LEU A 291 -13.49 1.61 -13.32
C LEU A 291 -13.28 0.76 -12.08
N PHE A 292 -13.79 1.22 -10.94
CA PHE A 292 -13.65 0.56 -9.65
C PHE A 292 -15.00 0.41 -8.94
N GLU A 293 -15.19 -0.76 -8.33
CA GLU A 293 -16.26 -1.02 -7.37
C GLU A 293 -15.69 -1.75 -6.15
N ALA A 294 -16.13 -1.37 -4.95
CA ALA A 294 -15.92 -2.12 -3.74
C ALA A 294 -17.24 -2.36 -3.00
N SER A 295 -17.40 -3.57 -2.49
CA SER A 295 -18.58 -4.00 -1.74
C SER A 295 -18.15 -4.64 -0.42
N VAL A 296 -18.53 -4.07 0.71
CA VAL A 296 -18.33 -4.64 2.04
C VAL A 296 -19.65 -5.23 2.54
N PHE A 297 -19.61 -6.49 2.94
CA PHE A 297 -20.79 -7.25 3.32
C PHE A 297 -20.86 -7.48 4.83
N LYS A 298 -22.08 -7.51 5.36
CA LYS A 298 -22.34 -7.79 6.77
C LYS A 298 -22.32 -9.29 7.03
N ALA A 299 -21.36 -9.73 7.82
CA ALA A 299 -21.25 -11.12 8.26
C ALA A 299 -21.75 -11.36 9.69
N LEU A 300 -21.86 -10.30 10.49
CA LEU A 300 -22.24 -10.38 11.90
C LEU A 300 -23.32 -9.33 12.19
N ASP A 301 -24.32 -9.72 12.95
CA ASP A 301 -25.36 -8.84 13.49
C ASP A 301 -25.62 -9.16 14.96
N SER A 302 -26.67 -8.56 15.54
CA SER A 302 -27.05 -8.79 16.94
C SER A 302 -27.55 -10.22 17.21
N ALA A 303 -27.94 -10.98 16.18
CA ALA A 303 -28.40 -12.36 16.28
C ALA A 303 -27.26 -13.38 15.99
N GLY A 304 -26.05 -12.90 15.63
CA GLY A 304 -24.87 -13.73 15.44
C GLY A 304 -24.32 -13.68 14.02
N ALA A 305 -23.75 -14.80 13.56
CA ALA A 305 -23.18 -14.92 12.23
C ALA A 305 -24.27 -15.09 11.16
N ARG A 306 -24.24 -14.25 10.13
CA ARG A 306 -25.11 -14.37 8.96
C ARG A 306 -24.57 -15.43 8.00
N PRO A 307 -25.45 -16.14 7.25
CA PRO A 307 -25.02 -16.99 6.16
C PRO A 307 -24.17 -16.21 5.14
N PHE A 308 -23.24 -16.91 4.49
CA PHE A 308 -22.38 -16.31 3.47
C PHE A 308 -23.20 -15.68 2.34
N ASN A 309 -22.95 -14.40 2.04
CA ASN A 309 -23.61 -13.71 0.94
C ASN A 309 -22.91 -14.07 -0.38
N ALA A 310 -23.61 -14.80 -1.26
CA ALA A 310 -23.06 -15.21 -2.56
C ALA A 310 -22.63 -14.03 -3.46
N LEU A 311 -23.23 -12.84 -3.29
CA LEU A 311 -22.82 -11.62 -4.00
C LEU A 311 -21.38 -11.19 -3.67
N THR A 312 -20.80 -11.66 -2.56
CA THR A 312 -19.39 -11.43 -2.26
C THR A 312 -18.47 -12.04 -3.32
N MET A 313 -18.88 -13.11 -4.02
CA MET A 313 -18.09 -13.78 -5.08
C MET A 313 -18.58 -13.43 -6.49
N ASN A 314 -19.53 -12.50 -6.61
CA ASN A 314 -20.02 -12.07 -7.91
C ASN A 314 -18.85 -11.44 -8.72
N PRO A 315 -18.53 -11.93 -9.92
CA PRO A 315 -17.44 -11.41 -10.72
C PRO A 315 -17.86 -10.24 -11.62
N VAL A 316 -19.11 -9.78 -11.59
CA VAL A 316 -19.63 -8.72 -12.47
C VAL A 316 -19.56 -7.37 -11.78
N ILE A 317 -18.67 -6.49 -12.27
CA ILE A 317 -18.53 -5.11 -11.78
C ILE A 317 -19.83 -4.31 -11.94
N GLY A 318 -20.16 -3.51 -10.93
CA GLY A 318 -21.34 -2.66 -10.82
C GLY A 318 -22.61 -3.39 -10.38
N LEU A 319 -22.66 -4.72 -10.45
CA LEU A 319 -23.88 -5.48 -10.13
C LEU A 319 -24.17 -5.46 -8.62
N ASN A 320 -23.15 -5.50 -7.76
CA ASN A 320 -23.36 -5.43 -6.32
C ASN A 320 -23.95 -4.07 -5.92
N THR A 321 -23.43 -2.98 -6.49
CA THR A 321 -23.97 -1.64 -6.25
C THR A 321 -25.36 -1.47 -6.83
N ALA A 322 -25.63 -2.00 -8.03
CA ALA A 322 -26.96 -1.93 -8.65
C ALA A 322 -28.04 -2.67 -7.83
N LEU A 323 -27.69 -3.79 -7.19
CA LEU A 323 -28.64 -4.57 -6.38
C LEU A 323 -28.82 -4.03 -4.97
N ASN A 324 -27.74 -3.56 -4.32
CA ASN A 324 -27.77 -3.17 -2.92
C ASN A 324 -27.95 -1.67 -2.71
N GLY A 325 -27.68 -0.83 -3.72
CA GLY A 325 -27.63 0.61 -3.58
C GLY A 325 -26.56 1.07 -2.58
N PHE A 326 -26.62 2.35 -2.20
CA PHE A 326 -25.70 2.95 -1.22
C PHE A 326 -26.26 2.92 0.22
N ASP A 327 -27.57 2.74 0.36
CA ASP A 327 -28.28 2.63 1.63
C ASP A 327 -28.46 1.15 2.01
N GLY A 328 -28.17 0.78 3.27
CA GLY A 328 -28.49 -0.54 3.81
C GLY A 328 -27.41 -1.14 4.69
N ASP A 329 -27.42 -2.47 4.79
CA ASP A 329 -26.50 -3.26 5.61
C ASP A 329 -25.15 -3.52 4.93
N HIS A 330 -24.97 -3.06 3.69
CA HIS A 330 -23.77 -3.28 2.89
C HIS A 330 -23.16 -1.93 2.53
N LYS A 331 -21.85 -1.86 2.39
CA LYS A 331 -21.18 -0.66 1.92
C LYS A 331 -20.78 -0.83 0.47
N GLN A 332 -21.22 0.10 -0.37
CA GLN A 332 -20.81 0.17 -1.76
C GLN A 332 -19.96 1.43 -1.97
N VAL A 333 -18.88 1.30 -2.72
CA VAL A 333 -18.02 2.41 -3.14
C VAL A 333 -17.79 2.23 -4.64
N LEU A 334 -18.07 3.27 -5.41
CA LEU A 334 -17.78 3.32 -6.84
C LEU A 334 -16.72 4.36 -7.11
N GLY A 335 -15.93 4.13 -8.15
CA GLY A 335 -15.01 5.15 -8.61
C GLY A 335 -14.44 4.91 -9.98
N ILE A 336 -13.67 5.91 -10.40
CA ILE A 336 -12.92 5.93 -11.65
C ILE A 336 -11.49 6.34 -11.34
N ASP A 337 -10.54 5.78 -12.08
CA ASP A 337 -9.15 6.23 -12.10
C ASP A 337 -8.70 6.44 -13.54
N LEU A 338 -7.86 7.44 -13.78
CA LEU A 338 -7.36 7.73 -15.12
C LEU A 338 -5.90 8.16 -15.07
N CYS A 339 -5.16 7.80 -16.12
CA CYS A 339 -3.82 8.29 -16.38
C CYS A 339 -3.66 8.63 -17.85
N VAL A 340 -3.28 9.87 -18.13
CA VAL A 340 -3.01 10.38 -19.48
C VAL A 340 -1.51 10.62 -19.63
N LYS A 341 -0.89 9.91 -20.58
CA LYS A 341 0.51 10.08 -20.96
C LYS A 341 0.64 11.24 -21.93
N ILE A 342 0.96 12.42 -21.41
CA ILE A 342 1.10 13.66 -22.20
C ILE A 342 2.34 13.57 -23.09
N THR A 343 3.45 13.09 -22.52
CA THR A 343 4.69 12.75 -23.23
C THR A 343 5.13 11.35 -22.82
N ASP A 344 6.30 10.88 -23.29
CA ASP A 344 6.85 9.59 -22.84
C ASP A 344 7.41 9.63 -21.40
N LYS A 345 7.31 10.79 -20.72
CA LYS A 345 7.86 11.04 -19.39
C LYS A 345 6.96 11.86 -18.48
N LEU A 346 5.93 12.53 -19.00
CA LEU A 346 4.98 13.33 -18.23
C LEU A 346 3.60 12.70 -18.29
N ASN A 347 3.11 12.32 -17.11
CA ASN A 347 1.79 11.75 -16.93
C ASN A 347 0.94 12.68 -16.06
N ILE A 348 -0.32 12.86 -16.44
CA ILE A 348 -1.35 13.48 -15.58
C ILE A 348 -2.32 12.39 -15.19
N TYR A 349 -2.72 12.35 -13.93
CA TYR A 349 -3.61 11.33 -13.41
C TYR A 349 -4.67 11.92 -12.50
N GLY A 350 -5.75 11.16 -12.30
CA GLY A 350 -6.78 11.52 -11.35
C GLY A 350 -7.64 10.35 -10.95
N GLN A 351 -8.39 10.53 -9.86
CA GLN A 351 -9.39 9.59 -9.39
C GLN A 351 -10.65 10.33 -8.96
N GLY A 352 -11.79 9.68 -9.10
CA GLY A 352 -13.06 10.12 -8.53
C GLY A 352 -13.71 8.97 -7.78
N VAL A 353 -14.28 9.25 -6.62
CA VAL A 353 -14.95 8.25 -5.78
C VAL A 353 -16.28 8.77 -5.26
N THR A 354 -17.25 7.89 -5.12
CA THR A 354 -18.52 8.15 -4.45
C THR A 354 -19.03 6.88 -3.77
N ASP A 355 -19.75 7.06 -2.68
CA ASP A 355 -20.44 5.99 -1.97
C ASP A 355 -21.89 6.36 -1.64
N GLY A 356 -22.44 7.33 -2.37
CA GLY A 356 -23.81 7.81 -2.21
C GLY A 356 -24.00 9.26 -2.65
N PRO A 357 -25.27 9.71 -2.77
CA PRO A 357 -25.59 11.08 -3.13
C PRO A 357 -24.94 12.10 -2.18
N GLY A 358 -24.27 13.11 -2.75
CA GLY A 358 -23.62 14.17 -1.98
C GLY A 358 -22.32 13.77 -1.26
N ARG A 359 -21.89 12.51 -1.39
CA ARG A 359 -20.64 11.99 -0.81
C ARG A 359 -19.67 11.64 -1.91
N TYR A 360 -18.57 12.37 -1.96
CA TYR A 360 -17.60 12.25 -3.03
C TYR A 360 -16.19 12.60 -2.57
N GLY A 361 -15.23 12.08 -3.29
CA GLY A 361 -13.83 12.46 -3.17
C GLY A 361 -13.19 12.47 -4.55
N TRP A 362 -12.10 13.20 -4.67
CA TRP A 362 -11.34 13.25 -5.91
C TRP A 362 -9.86 13.47 -5.64
N GLN A 363 -9.06 13.02 -6.60
CA GLN A 363 -7.62 13.20 -6.64
C GLN A 363 -7.25 13.73 -8.02
N ALA A 364 -6.32 14.68 -8.06
CA ALA A 364 -5.69 15.14 -9.28
C ALA A 364 -4.19 15.29 -9.04
N GLY A 365 -3.37 14.82 -9.98
CA GLY A 365 -1.94 14.93 -9.86
C GLY A 365 -1.21 14.76 -11.18
N PHE A 366 0.10 14.99 -11.14
CA PHE A 366 0.97 14.69 -12.26
C PHE A 366 2.28 14.09 -11.76
N ARG A 367 2.92 13.33 -12.65
CA ARG A 367 4.25 12.76 -12.44
C ARG A 367 5.11 13.04 -13.65
N TRP A 368 6.28 13.60 -13.41
CA TRP A 368 7.27 13.88 -14.44
C TRP A 368 8.54 13.09 -14.14
N PHE A 369 8.85 12.15 -15.02
CA PHE A 369 10.06 11.35 -14.96
C PHE A 369 11.22 11.99 -15.73
N ASP A 370 12.44 11.73 -15.27
CA ASP A 370 13.69 12.13 -15.92
C ASP A 370 13.79 13.63 -16.28
N LEU A 371 13.42 14.51 -15.34
CA LEU A 371 13.42 15.95 -15.52
C LEU A 371 14.83 16.45 -15.92
N PHE A 372 14.88 17.31 -16.93
CA PHE A 372 16.13 17.81 -17.53
C PHE A 372 17.07 16.73 -18.06
N GLY A 373 16.57 15.51 -18.33
CA GLY A 373 17.38 14.38 -18.80
C GLY A 373 18.25 13.74 -17.70
N THR A 374 17.96 14.05 -16.44
CA THR A 374 18.63 13.45 -15.26
C THR A 374 17.68 12.49 -14.56
N ASP A 375 18.16 11.57 -13.70
CA ASP A 375 17.32 10.65 -12.89
C ASP A 375 16.64 11.42 -11.73
N LEU A 376 15.91 12.49 -12.09
CA LEU A 376 15.15 13.41 -11.25
C LEU A 376 13.68 13.25 -11.57
N HIS A 377 12.87 12.93 -10.56
CA HIS A 377 11.45 12.72 -10.68
C HIS A 377 10.70 13.71 -9.81
N LEU A 378 9.60 14.25 -10.34
CA LEU A 378 8.69 15.13 -9.64
C LEU A 378 7.30 14.53 -9.64
N GLN A 379 6.65 14.55 -8.48
CA GLN A 379 5.25 14.20 -8.32
C GLN A 379 4.54 15.30 -7.52
N MET A 380 3.38 15.71 -7.99
CA MET A 380 2.49 16.60 -7.24
C MET A 380 1.06 16.07 -7.29
N GLU A 381 0.35 16.20 -6.19
CA GLU A 381 -0.97 15.63 -6.01
C GLU A 381 -1.82 16.51 -5.09
N TYR A 382 -3.10 16.61 -5.41
CA TYR A 382 -4.12 17.18 -4.55
C TYR A 382 -5.24 16.16 -4.35
N ASN A 383 -5.67 15.98 -3.11
CA ASN A 383 -6.71 15.04 -2.69
C ASN A 383 -7.78 15.79 -1.91
N HIS A 384 -9.05 15.46 -2.15
CA HIS A 384 -10.20 16.00 -1.44
C HIS A 384 -11.20 14.90 -1.10
N ALA A 385 -11.77 14.95 0.11
CA ALA A 385 -12.89 14.12 0.50
C ALA A 385 -13.98 14.94 1.20
N SER A 386 -15.22 14.78 0.76
CA SER A 386 -16.37 15.34 1.45
C SER A 386 -16.57 14.69 2.82
N PRO A 387 -17.34 15.32 3.73
CA PRO A 387 -17.84 14.66 4.93
C PRO A 387 -18.63 13.38 4.64
N PHE A 388 -18.60 12.43 5.57
CA PHE A 388 -19.32 11.15 5.58
C PHE A 388 -18.95 10.14 4.49
N LEU A 389 -18.04 10.49 3.57
CA LEU A 389 -17.45 9.52 2.66
C LEU A 389 -16.83 8.36 3.47
N TYR A 390 -16.97 7.13 2.98
CA TYR A 390 -16.53 5.87 3.59
C TYR A 390 -17.26 5.42 4.86
N MET A 391 -18.16 6.23 5.43
CA MET A 391 -18.94 5.88 6.63
C MET A 391 -20.13 4.98 6.31
N GLN A 392 -20.66 4.29 7.32
CA GLN A 392 -21.92 3.54 7.19
C GLN A 392 -22.74 3.68 8.48
N ARG A 393 -24.07 3.56 8.39
CA ARG A 393 -25.00 3.69 9.52
C ARG A 393 -24.58 2.78 10.67
N ASP A 394 -24.30 1.53 10.33
CA ASP A 394 -23.58 0.59 11.18
C ASP A 394 -22.07 0.74 10.92
N ARG A 395 -21.34 1.32 11.89
CA ARG A 395 -19.88 1.50 11.78
C ARG A 395 -19.12 0.22 11.50
N LEU A 396 -19.67 -0.96 11.82
CA LEU A 396 -19.02 -2.23 11.51
C LEU A 396 -18.81 -2.39 9.99
N MET A 397 -19.68 -1.81 9.19
CA MET A 397 -19.68 -1.86 7.73
C MET A 397 -18.98 -0.66 7.07
N ASN A 398 -18.26 0.17 7.82
CA ASN A 398 -17.47 1.25 7.25
C ASN A 398 -16.39 0.74 6.26
N TYR A 399 -15.82 1.64 5.46
CA TYR A 399 -14.77 1.30 4.49
C TYR A 399 -13.37 1.34 5.14
N SER A 400 -13.18 0.49 6.15
CA SER A 400 -11.95 0.38 6.94
C SER A 400 -11.50 -1.08 7.16
N HIS A 401 -10.22 -1.26 7.46
CA HIS A 401 -9.62 -2.51 7.91
C HIS A 401 -8.70 -2.24 9.09
N THR A 402 -8.81 -3.04 10.16
CA THR A 402 -8.00 -2.91 11.39
C THR A 402 -7.94 -1.48 11.96
N GLN A 403 -9.06 -0.76 11.95
CA GLN A 403 -9.18 0.65 12.37
C GLN A 403 -8.46 1.66 11.46
N GLU A 404 -8.07 1.27 10.25
CA GLU A 404 -7.44 2.14 9.25
C GLU A 404 -8.33 2.25 8.01
N ALA A 405 -8.36 3.42 7.39
CA ALA A 405 -9.11 3.60 6.14
C ALA A 405 -8.55 2.68 5.05
N LEU A 406 -9.45 2.07 4.27
CA LEU A 406 -9.05 1.28 3.09
C LEU A 406 -8.57 2.17 1.95
N ALA A 407 -8.99 3.44 1.89
CA ALA A 407 -8.62 4.41 0.87
C ALA A 407 -7.60 5.42 1.44
N HIS A 408 -7.91 6.72 1.42
CA HIS A 408 -7.00 7.75 1.90
C HIS A 408 -6.79 7.65 3.43
N PRO A 409 -5.57 7.79 3.96
CA PRO A 409 -5.32 7.60 5.40
C PRO A 409 -6.05 8.57 6.33
N TYR A 410 -6.38 9.79 5.86
CA TYR A 410 -7.24 10.72 6.60
C TYR A 410 -8.71 10.31 6.66
N GLY A 411 -9.14 9.34 5.86
CA GLY A 411 -10.54 8.92 5.79
C GLY A 411 -11.40 9.92 5.04
N ALA A 412 -12.11 10.80 5.75
CA ALA A 412 -13.08 11.71 5.17
C ALA A 412 -12.91 13.14 5.70
N TYR A 413 -13.56 14.09 5.02
CA TYR A 413 -13.57 15.50 5.38
C TYR A 413 -12.18 16.15 5.47
N PHE A 414 -11.44 16.10 4.37
CA PHE A 414 -10.10 16.66 4.30
C PHE A 414 -9.77 17.22 2.91
N ASP A 415 -8.74 18.06 2.89
CA ASP A 415 -8.00 18.52 1.72
C ASP A 415 -6.51 18.24 1.97
N GLU A 416 -5.81 17.68 0.98
CA GLU A 416 -4.38 17.36 1.08
C GLU A 416 -3.66 17.77 -0.22
N ALA A 417 -2.50 18.40 -0.11
CA ALA A 417 -1.57 18.66 -1.19
C ALA A 417 -0.21 18.02 -0.87
N VAL A 418 0.27 17.16 -1.76
CA VAL A 418 1.56 16.46 -1.60
C VAL A 418 2.47 16.80 -2.78
N ALA A 419 3.74 17.09 -2.49
CA ALA A 419 4.80 17.21 -3.48
C ALA A 419 5.97 16.30 -3.08
N ILE A 420 6.48 15.52 -4.03
CA ILE A 420 7.62 14.63 -3.81
C ILE A 420 8.63 14.81 -4.95
N VAL A 421 9.88 15.00 -4.57
CA VAL A 421 11.02 15.06 -5.48
C VAL A 421 11.97 13.93 -5.12
N ASP A 422 12.35 13.13 -6.10
CA ASP A 422 13.34 12.07 -5.97
C ASP A 422 14.46 12.32 -6.98
N TYR A 423 15.70 12.43 -6.50
CA TYR A 423 16.88 12.58 -7.35
C TYR A 423 17.88 11.48 -7.09
N ARG A 424 18.24 10.73 -8.12
CA ARG A 424 19.16 9.60 -8.02
C ARG A 424 20.50 9.91 -8.70
N ILE A 425 21.58 9.75 -7.94
CA ILE A 425 22.95 9.95 -8.42
C ILE A 425 23.61 8.59 -8.59
N LYS A 426 24.03 8.29 -9.83
CA LYS A 426 24.75 7.05 -10.21
C LYS A 426 24.09 5.77 -9.71
N GLU A 427 22.75 5.72 -9.72
CA GLU A 427 21.95 4.56 -9.29
C GLU A 427 22.12 4.15 -7.82
N LYS A 428 22.94 4.86 -7.03
CA LYS A 428 23.37 4.47 -5.67
C LYS A 428 22.90 5.43 -4.59
N VAL A 429 22.94 6.73 -4.83
CA VAL A 429 22.48 7.74 -3.87
C VAL A 429 21.10 8.21 -4.30
N LEU A 430 20.12 8.14 -3.40
CA LEU A 430 18.79 8.69 -3.56
C LEU A 430 18.64 9.88 -2.60
N LEU A 431 18.35 11.05 -3.15
CA LEU A 431 17.96 12.24 -2.42
C LEU A 431 16.45 12.38 -2.58
N GLN A 432 15.72 12.48 -1.47
CA GLN A 432 14.27 12.65 -1.49
C GLN A 432 13.88 13.86 -0.66
N ALA A 433 12.95 14.65 -1.20
CA ALA A 433 12.24 15.68 -0.48
C ALA A 433 10.73 15.48 -0.68
N LYS A 434 9.99 15.40 0.42
CA LYS A 434 8.53 15.31 0.44
C LYS A 434 7.96 16.43 1.30
N VAL A 435 6.91 17.07 0.79
CA VAL A 435 6.07 18.02 1.53
C VAL A 435 4.64 17.55 1.46
N ASN A 436 3.96 17.49 2.59
CA ASN A 436 2.52 17.22 2.70
C ASN A 436 1.86 18.36 3.48
N LEU A 437 0.90 19.03 2.87
CA LEU A 437 0.08 20.07 3.48
C LEU A 437 -1.35 19.54 3.51
N ALA A 438 -1.95 19.46 4.69
CA ALA A 438 -3.32 18.95 4.81
C ALA A 438 -4.17 19.82 5.72
N THR A 439 -5.44 20.00 5.36
CA THR A 439 -6.47 20.50 6.25
C THR A 439 -7.48 19.39 6.48
N TYR A 440 -7.63 18.93 7.71
CA TYR A 440 -8.59 17.88 8.04
C TYR A 440 -9.45 18.27 9.24
N HIS A 441 -10.64 17.68 9.28
CA HIS A 441 -11.66 17.99 10.26
C HIS A 441 -11.77 16.87 11.29
N LEU A 442 -11.99 17.21 12.55
CA LEU A 442 -12.16 16.25 13.64
C LEU A 442 -13.50 16.48 14.33
N ASN A 443 -14.08 15.38 14.83
CA ASN A 443 -15.15 15.46 15.80
C ASN A 443 -14.55 16.00 17.12
N GLY A 444 -15.08 17.12 17.63
CA GLY A 444 -14.55 17.77 18.84
C GLY A 444 -14.66 16.90 20.11
N PRO A 445 -14.01 17.29 21.22
CA PRO A 445 -14.01 16.50 22.47
C PRO A 445 -15.41 16.28 23.09
N ASP A 446 -16.34 17.22 22.93
CA ASP A 446 -17.74 17.11 23.43
C ASP A 446 -18.66 16.32 22.48
N SER A 447 -18.09 15.42 21.67
CA SER A 447 -18.76 14.71 20.57
C SER A 447 -19.40 13.37 20.96
N LEU A 448 -19.74 13.15 22.23
CA LEU A 448 -20.46 11.93 22.65
C LEU A 448 -21.79 11.74 21.91
N GLY A 449 -22.32 12.80 21.28
CA GLY A 449 -23.44 12.73 20.34
C GLY A 449 -23.20 13.31 18.94
N ASN A 450 -22.10 14.03 18.67
CA ASN A 450 -21.90 14.77 17.41
C ASN A 450 -20.99 14.01 16.42
N ASN A 451 -21.42 13.88 15.16
CA ASN A 451 -20.60 13.37 14.07
C ASN A 451 -20.69 14.32 12.89
N PHE A 452 -19.57 14.97 12.55
CA PHE A 452 -19.42 15.86 11.40
C PHE A 452 -18.91 15.13 10.16
N GLY A 453 -18.81 13.80 10.20
CA GLY A 453 -18.49 12.98 9.04
C GLY A 453 -17.00 12.81 8.74
N SER A 454 -16.10 13.07 9.71
CA SER A 454 -14.66 12.91 9.49
C SER A 454 -14.08 11.61 10.06
N ASP A 455 -14.67 11.06 11.13
CA ASP A 455 -14.21 9.80 11.74
C ASP A 455 -14.98 8.61 11.17
N ILE A 456 -14.39 7.92 10.20
CA ILE A 456 -14.99 6.77 9.53
C ILE A 456 -15.30 5.58 10.47
N LEU A 457 -14.76 5.58 11.69
CA LEU A 457 -14.99 4.54 12.69
C LEU A 457 -16.25 4.78 13.52
N ARG A 458 -16.95 5.90 13.32
CA ARG A 458 -18.24 6.19 13.97
C ARG A 458 -19.42 5.80 13.09
N ASN A 459 -20.60 5.71 13.71
CA ASN A 459 -21.85 5.51 12.98
C ASN A 459 -22.14 6.75 12.12
N ASP A 460 -22.60 6.53 10.90
CA ASP A 460 -23.09 7.55 10.00
C ASP A 460 -24.46 8.07 10.44
N LEU A 461 -24.46 8.83 11.54
CA LEU A 461 -25.59 9.53 12.10
C LEU A 461 -25.18 11.00 12.23
N PRO A 462 -25.52 11.85 11.25
CA PRO A 462 -25.23 13.26 11.32
C PRO A 462 -25.85 13.86 12.58
N ALA A 463 -25.01 14.47 13.41
CA ALA A 463 -25.46 15.16 14.60
C ALA A 463 -24.74 16.51 14.64
N LEU A 464 -25.53 17.54 14.36
CA LEU A 464 -25.07 18.91 14.22
C LEU A 464 -25.09 19.55 15.61
N GLY A 465 -23.92 19.58 16.24
CA GLY A 465 -23.68 20.43 17.41
C GLY A 465 -23.46 21.89 16.99
N PRO A 466 -23.71 22.87 17.88
CA PRO A 466 -23.57 24.28 17.56
C PRO A 466 -22.14 24.71 17.21
N MET A 467 -21.11 23.94 17.61
CA MET A 467 -19.70 24.32 17.50
C MET A 467 -18.98 23.87 16.23
N GLY A 468 -19.66 23.21 15.28
CA GLY A 468 -19.03 22.73 14.04
C GLY A 468 -17.87 21.75 14.23
N PRO A 469 -17.26 21.26 13.14
CA PRO A 469 -16.07 20.41 13.22
C PRO A 469 -14.83 21.19 13.65
N LEU A 470 -13.93 20.51 14.34
CA LEU A 470 -12.63 21.05 14.71
C LEU A 470 -11.68 20.98 13.51
N VAL A 471 -11.15 22.13 13.08
CA VAL A 471 -10.23 22.18 11.93
C VAL A 471 -8.77 22.01 12.40
N ARG A 472 -7.99 21.26 11.63
CA ARG A 472 -6.54 21.06 11.82
C ARG A 472 -5.80 21.25 10.50
N ASN A 473 -4.74 22.05 10.53
CA ASN A 473 -3.81 22.24 9.43
C ASN A 473 -2.49 21.55 9.76
N LEU A 474 -2.09 20.60 8.94
CA LEU A 474 -0.85 19.85 9.01
C LEU A 474 0.13 20.40 7.97
N THR A 475 1.35 20.63 8.41
CA THR A 475 2.53 20.76 7.54
C THR A 475 3.50 19.65 7.90
N TYR A 476 3.80 18.78 6.95
CA TYR A 476 4.77 17.71 7.10
C TYR A 476 5.85 17.83 6.03
N VAL A 477 7.12 17.76 6.44
CA VAL A 477 8.28 17.81 5.55
C VAL A 477 9.17 16.63 5.86
N ASP A 478 9.62 15.88 4.86
CA ASP A 478 10.58 14.78 5.01
C ASP A 478 11.69 14.92 3.97
N LEU A 479 12.91 15.08 4.47
CA LEU A 479 14.13 15.19 3.69
C LEU A 479 15.01 14.00 4.05
N ASN A 480 15.40 13.19 3.07
CA ASN A 480 16.27 12.05 3.35
C ASN A 480 17.27 11.78 2.23
N VAL A 481 18.41 11.23 2.64
CA VAL A 481 19.51 10.81 1.78
C VAL A 481 19.77 9.33 2.05
N SER A 482 19.61 8.51 1.02
CA SER A 482 19.78 7.06 1.11
C SER A 482 20.89 6.58 0.19
N TYR A 483 21.77 5.72 0.71
CA TYR A 483 22.78 5.01 -0.07
C TYR A 483 22.40 3.54 -0.23
N LEU A 484 22.22 3.08 -1.47
CA LEU A 484 21.85 1.71 -1.82
C LEU A 484 23.06 0.78 -1.74
N LEU A 485 23.02 -0.14 -0.78
CA LEU A 485 24.05 -1.15 -0.55
C LEU A 485 23.79 -2.39 -1.41
N ASN A 486 22.58 -2.96 -1.35
CA ASN A 486 22.18 -4.15 -2.11
C ASN A 486 20.82 -3.93 -2.77
N GLN A 487 20.78 -4.19 -4.07
CA GLN A 487 19.59 -3.98 -4.92
C GLN A 487 18.57 -5.12 -4.82
N MET A 488 18.99 -6.33 -4.45
CA MET A 488 18.12 -7.50 -4.37
C MET A 488 17.24 -7.49 -3.11
N SER A 489 17.84 -7.10 -1.98
CA SER A 489 17.15 -6.98 -0.68
C SER A 489 16.68 -5.55 -0.36
N ASN A 490 16.88 -4.61 -1.29
CA ASN A 490 16.66 -3.17 -1.08
C ASN A 490 17.35 -2.61 0.18
N MET A 491 18.56 -3.10 0.46
CA MET A 491 19.34 -2.73 1.63
C MET A 491 19.99 -1.36 1.45
N ARG A 492 19.74 -0.45 2.38
CA ARG A 492 20.22 0.93 2.35
C ARG A 492 20.63 1.45 3.72
N PHE A 493 21.55 2.40 3.69
CA PHE A 493 21.77 3.31 4.80
C PHE A 493 21.08 4.64 4.49
N THR A 494 20.24 5.14 5.39
CA THR A 494 19.53 6.42 5.23
C THR A 494 19.84 7.33 6.40
N VAL A 495 20.08 8.61 6.12
CA VAL A 495 19.98 9.70 7.10
C VAL A 495 18.85 10.61 6.64
N GLY A 496 17.98 11.01 7.55
CA GLY A 496 16.87 11.88 7.22
C GLY A 496 16.43 12.76 8.37
N TYR A 497 15.70 13.80 7.99
CA TYR A 497 15.02 14.69 8.90
C TYR A 497 13.57 14.84 8.46
N TRP A 498 12.62 14.60 9.36
CA TRP A 498 11.23 14.96 9.11
C TRP A 498 10.67 15.88 10.18
N MET A 499 9.81 16.79 9.76
CA MET A 499 9.13 17.77 10.58
C MET A 499 7.63 17.60 10.43
N ARG A 500 6.91 17.74 11.54
CA ARG A 500 5.45 17.73 11.59
C ARG A 500 4.98 18.91 12.44
N ASP A 501 4.16 19.76 11.85
CA ASP A 501 3.49 20.87 12.52
C ASP A 501 1.99 20.76 12.36
N LEU A 502 1.25 20.79 13.47
CA LEU A 502 -0.19 20.72 13.48
C LEU A 502 -0.78 21.95 14.18
N THR A 503 -1.63 22.70 13.49
CA THR A 503 -2.18 23.97 13.99
C THR A 503 -3.68 24.12 13.70
N PRO A 504 -4.48 24.62 14.66
CA PRO A 504 -4.17 24.73 16.08
C PRO A 504 -4.13 23.34 16.71
N ALA A 505 -3.13 23.00 17.52
CA ALA A 505 -3.10 21.74 18.27
C ALA A 505 -2.35 21.93 19.59
N PRO A 506 -2.50 21.02 20.57
CA PRO A 506 -1.62 21.00 21.74
C PRO A 506 -0.16 20.81 21.29
N ASP A 507 0.78 21.50 21.93
CA ASP A 507 2.21 21.50 21.54
C ASP A 507 2.85 20.09 21.48
N GLN A 508 2.24 19.11 22.16
CA GLN A 508 2.68 17.70 22.19
C GLN A 508 2.51 16.94 20.85
N GLN A 509 1.90 17.55 19.83
CA GLN A 509 1.69 16.90 18.52
C GLN A 509 2.69 17.32 17.45
N ASN A 510 3.53 18.32 17.74
CA ASN A 510 4.56 18.78 16.82
C ASN A 510 5.84 17.98 17.01
N SER A 511 6.62 17.86 15.94
CA SER A 511 7.80 17.02 15.92
C SER A 511 8.86 17.47 14.91
N GLY A 512 10.12 17.21 15.23
CA GLY A 512 11.26 17.41 14.34
C GLY A 512 12.31 16.31 14.56
N TYR A 513 12.22 15.24 13.79
CA TYR A 513 13.05 14.04 13.97
C TYR A 513 14.25 14.02 13.04
N LEU A 514 15.45 13.97 13.62
CA LEU A 514 16.64 13.54 12.89
C LEU A 514 16.85 12.06 13.15
N TYR A 515 17.10 11.27 12.11
CA TYR A 515 17.30 9.83 12.24
C TYR A 515 18.38 9.29 11.30
N ALA A 516 18.96 8.18 11.70
CA ALA A 516 19.76 7.30 10.86
C ALA A 516 19.11 5.91 10.86
N ALA A 517 19.08 5.27 9.69
CA ALA A 517 18.48 3.96 9.49
C ALA A 517 19.38 3.05 8.64
N PHE A 518 19.55 1.81 9.08
CA PHE A 518 20.00 0.72 8.24
C PHE A 518 18.79 -0.17 7.97
N ARG A 519 18.29 -0.16 6.73
CA ARG A 519 17.01 -0.78 6.41
C ARG A 519 17.00 -1.50 5.09
N MET A 520 16.25 -2.60 5.05
CA MET A 520 15.76 -3.22 3.84
C MET A 520 14.37 -2.65 3.59
N ALA A 521 14.28 -1.65 2.71
CA ALA A 521 13.06 -0.88 2.51
C ALA A 521 12.01 -1.75 1.79
N LEU A 522 11.16 -2.43 2.56
CA LEU A 522 10.31 -3.52 2.07
C LEU A 522 8.81 -3.20 2.06
N PHE A 523 8.41 -2.05 2.58
CA PHE A 523 7.02 -1.57 2.56
C PHE A 523 6.97 -0.04 2.64
N ASN A 524 5.88 0.55 2.16
CA ASN A 524 5.64 1.99 2.28
C ASN A 524 5.24 2.35 3.72
N ARG A 525 5.72 3.51 4.18
CA ARG A 525 5.33 4.07 5.49
C ARG A 525 4.58 5.38 5.28
N TYR A 526 3.45 5.48 5.97
CA TYR A 526 2.57 6.65 5.93
C TYR A 526 2.58 7.32 7.30
N TYR A 527 3.71 7.92 7.64
CA TYR A 527 3.92 8.65 8.90
C TYR A 527 3.60 10.14 8.78
N ASP A 528 3.17 10.57 7.61
CA ASP A 528 2.73 11.93 7.27
C ASP A 528 1.25 12.13 7.57
N LEU A 529 0.84 11.73 8.78
CA LEU A 529 -0.54 11.77 9.31
C LEU A 529 -0.76 12.91 10.31
#